data_AF-A0A6L7EUV7-F1
#
_entry.id   AF-A0A6L7EUV7-F1
#
_cell.length_a   1.000
_cell.length_b   1.000
_cell.length_c   1.000
_cell.angle_alpha   90.00
_cell.angle_beta   90.00
_cell.angle_gamma   90.00
#
_symmetry.space_group_name_H-M   'P 1'
#
loop_
_entity.id
_entity.type
_entity.pdbx_description
1 polymer ?
#
loop_
_entity_poly.entity_id
_entity_poly.type
_entity_poly.pdbx_seq_one_letter_code
_entity_poly.pdbx_strand_id
1 'polypeptide(L)'
;MNDAHDPQPDLQHAYDRLGSALEPPRDAGTRIGRRIVVRRHRRRAALAGVAALAVVGGTGAAVALTGSGGRGDVPVATDEGTPATSPLVLTRPDGSTYEFSDVTVSCDPPTTTAGDPMGEGGGKDRVWLWSPIDVTGSEDSDDLAVRRPFVYVEARVAAFDAPRTLELPVDGPGDSGSFPITVFVADPSPGTGGAEANEVSSAVSGEGTIRVLRASCDPTPVLELEVDTSLGSEVDGPSLRLSGSHR
;
A
#
# COMPACT_ATOMS: atom_id res chain seq x y z
N MET A 1 -39.30 45.45 -40.64
CA MET A 1 -37.83 45.42 -40.55
C MET A 1 -37.51 44.96 -39.14
N ASN A 2 -37.17 43.68 -39.00
CA ASN A 2 -36.80 43.08 -37.73
C ASN A 2 -35.27 43.09 -37.69
N ASP A 3 -34.70 43.96 -36.87
CA ASP A 3 -33.27 43.93 -36.56
C ASP A 3 -33.00 42.68 -35.74
N ALA A 4 -32.42 41.68 -36.40
CA ALA A 4 -31.82 40.54 -35.74
C ALA A 4 -30.65 41.05 -34.89
N HIS A 5 -30.80 40.96 -33.58
CA HIS A 5 -29.76 41.25 -32.61
C HIS A 5 -28.65 40.20 -32.78
N ASP A 6 -27.54 40.60 -33.38
CA ASP A 6 -26.37 39.75 -33.56
C ASP A 6 -25.82 39.38 -32.17
N PRO A 7 -25.76 38.08 -31.80
CA PRO A 7 -25.27 37.68 -30.49
C PRO A 7 -23.81 38.11 -30.33
N GLN A 8 -23.55 38.94 -29.33
CA GLN A 8 -22.23 39.52 -29.09
C GLN A 8 -21.17 38.42 -28.90
N PRO A 9 -20.19 38.27 -29.81
CA PRO A 9 -19.20 37.19 -29.77
C PRO A 9 -18.26 37.30 -28.56
N ASP A 10 -18.18 38.48 -27.95
CA ASP A 10 -17.29 38.75 -26.81
C ASP A 10 -17.73 38.04 -25.53
N LEU A 11 -19.05 37.80 -25.34
CA LEU A 11 -19.54 37.11 -24.14
C LEU A 11 -19.29 35.61 -24.21
N GLN A 12 -19.44 34.98 -25.38
CA GLN A 12 -19.10 33.57 -25.56
C GLN A 12 -17.60 33.34 -25.36
N HIS A 13 -16.75 34.21 -25.90
CA HIS A 13 -15.32 34.15 -25.65
C HIS A 13 -14.93 34.33 -24.16
N ALA A 14 -15.68 35.14 -23.40
CA ALA A 14 -15.45 35.29 -21.97
C ALA A 14 -15.86 34.03 -21.18
N TYR A 15 -16.98 33.40 -21.55
CA TYR A 15 -17.44 32.15 -20.93
C TYR A 15 -16.55 30.96 -21.27
N ASP A 16 -16.07 30.85 -22.50
CA ASP A 16 -15.14 29.78 -22.92
C ASP A 16 -13.80 29.89 -22.17
N ARG A 17 -13.32 31.13 -21.94
CA ARG A 17 -12.10 31.39 -21.18
C ARG A 17 -12.26 31.02 -19.70
N LEU A 18 -13.43 31.29 -19.10
CA LEU A 18 -13.76 30.88 -17.72
C LEU A 18 -13.96 29.37 -17.59
N GLY A 19 -14.60 28.72 -18.57
CA GLY A 19 -14.76 27.26 -18.62
C GLY A 19 -13.40 26.55 -18.67
N SER A 20 -12.46 27.05 -19.47
CA SER A 20 -11.09 26.51 -19.55
C SER A 20 -10.25 26.71 -18.28
N ALA A 21 -10.60 27.70 -17.44
CA ALA A 21 -9.91 27.96 -16.18
C ALA A 21 -10.46 27.13 -15.00
N LEU A 22 -11.65 26.52 -15.19
CA LEU A 22 -12.32 25.65 -14.22
C LEU A 22 -12.24 24.17 -14.61
N GLU A 23 -11.76 23.83 -15.82
CA GLU A 23 -11.36 22.45 -16.13
C GLU A 23 -10.17 22.08 -15.23
N PRO A 24 -10.26 20.99 -14.45
CA PRO A 24 -9.10 20.43 -13.76
C PRO A 24 -7.98 20.27 -14.79
N PRO A 25 -6.72 20.59 -14.46
CA PRO A 25 -5.62 20.38 -15.39
C PRO A 25 -5.70 18.94 -15.90
N ARG A 26 -5.81 18.76 -17.21
CA ARG A 26 -5.98 17.42 -17.84
C ARG A 26 -4.83 16.46 -17.54
N ASP A 27 -3.79 16.96 -16.88
CA ASP A 27 -2.58 16.26 -16.46
C ASP A 27 -2.36 16.24 -14.93
N ALA A 28 -3.32 16.68 -14.11
CA ALA A 28 -3.17 16.69 -12.64
C ALA A 28 -3.11 15.27 -12.07
N GLY A 29 -3.99 14.37 -12.53
CA GLY A 29 -3.96 12.96 -12.13
C GLY A 29 -2.66 12.26 -12.54
N THR A 30 -2.14 12.56 -13.74
CA THR A 30 -0.94 11.90 -14.29
C THR A 30 0.38 12.38 -13.66
N ARG A 31 0.39 13.45 -12.87
CA ARG A 31 1.61 13.97 -12.21
C ARG A 31 1.85 13.40 -10.82
N ILE A 32 0.79 13.00 -10.11
CA ILE A 32 0.85 12.57 -8.71
C ILE A 32 1.17 11.07 -8.61
N GLY A 33 0.52 10.20 -9.39
CA GLY A 33 0.93 8.79 -9.49
C GLY A 33 2.31 8.58 -10.14
N ARG A 34 2.84 9.59 -10.85
CA ARG A 34 4.10 9.45 -11.58
C ARG A 34 5.34 9.43 -10.70
N ARG A 35 5.39 9.91 -9.46
CA ARG A 35 6.68 9.93 -8.73
C ARG A 35 7.01 8.64 -7.98
N ILE A 36 6.00 7.93 -7.44
CA ILE A 36 6.16 6.55 -6.97
C ILE A 36 6.44 5.60 -8.17
N VAL A 37 5.87 5.88 -9.36
CA VAL A 37 6.03 5.04 -10.57
C VAL A 37 7.28 5.39 -11.44
N VAL A 38 7.75 6.64 -11.50
CA VAL A 38 8.87 7.05 -12.37
C VAL A 38 10.23 6.74 -11.74
N ARG A 39 10.35 6.73 -10.41
CA ARG A 39 11.55 6.15 -9.75
C ARG A 39 11.72 4.67 -10.12
N ARG A 40 10.60 3.93 -10.26
CA ARG A 40 10.54 2.50 -10.61
C ARG A 40 11.10 2.14 -12.00
N HIS A 41 10.96 3.01 -13.00
CA HIS A 41 11.35 2.68 -14.38
C HIS A 41 12.80 3.01 -14.74
N ARG A 42 13.41 4.04 -14.13
CA ARG A 42 14.79 4.46 -14.49
C ARG A 42 15.88 3.48 -14.05
N ARG A 43 15.64 2.65 -13.02
CA ARG A 43 16.70 1.79 -12.44
C ARG A 43 16.70 0.35 -12.94
N ARG A 44 15.60 -0.18 -13.50
CA ARG A 44 15.54 -1.54 -14.08
C ARG A 44 16.42 -1.73 -15.34
N ALA A 45 16.87 -0.64 -15.97
CA ALA A 45 17.83 -0.73 -17.08
C ALA A 45 19.28 -1.06 -16.62
N ALA A 46 19.60 -0.97 -15.33
CA ALA A 46 20.96 -1.19 -14.82
C ALA A 46 21.23 -2.62 -14.31
N LEU A 47 20.19 -3.44 -14.06
CA LEU A 47 20.33 -4.76 -13.40
C LEU A 47 20.25 -5.97 -14.33
N ALA A 48 20.14 -5.78 -15.65
CA ALA A 48 20.20 -6.88 -16.64
C ALA A 48 21.63 -7.45 -16.86
N GLY A 49 22.54 -7.31 -15.89
CA GLY A 49 23.98 -7.50 -16.09
C GLY A 49 24.69 -8.51 -15.19
N VAL A 50 24.10 -9.06 -14.13
CA VAL A 50 24.85 -9.95 -13.22
C VAL A 50 24.04 -11.20 -12.86
N ALA A 51 24.28 -12.26 -13.62
CA ALA A 51 23.98 -13.63 -13.22
C ALA A 51 25.06 -14.12 -12.24
N ALA A 52 24.68 -14.69 -11.10
CA ALA A 52 25.55 -15.59 -10.36
C ALA A 52 24.73 -16.63 -9.55
N LEU A 53 24.96 -17.88 -9.91
CA LEU A 53 24.53 -19.12 -9.25
C LEU A 53 24.95 -19.17 -7.76
N ALA A 54 24.09 -19.76 -6.93
CA ALA A 54 24.54 -20.65 -5.85
C ALA A 54 23.41 -21.64 -5.45
N VAL A 55 23.69 -22.93 -5.69
CA VAL A 55 22.94 -24.11 -5.25
C VAL A 55 23.47 -24.55 -3.88
N VAL A 56 22.72 -25.43 -3.20
CA VAL A 56 23.02 -26.27 -2.00
C VAL A 56 22.31 -25.71 -0.75
N GLY A 57 21.45 -26.41 0.00
CA GLY A 57 21.14 -27.84 0.13
C GLY A 57 20.92 -28.10 1.63
N GLY A 58 19.79 -28.66 2.06
CA GLY A 58 19.55 -28.90 3.50
C GLY A 58 18.21 -29.54 3.84
N THR A 59 18.20 -30.86 3.94
CA THR A 59 17.15 -31.72 4.52
C THR A 59 16.97 -31.52 6.03
N GLY A 60 15.73 -31.49 6.54
CA GLY A 60 15.45 -31.47 7.99
C GLY A 60 14.03 -31.92 8.32
N ALA A 61 13.90 -32.86 9.26
CA ALA A 61 12.78 -33.77 9.47
C ALA A 61 11.51 -33.19 10.16
N ALA A 62 10.39 -33.86 9.90
CA ALA A 62 9.13 -33.75 10.64
C ALA A 62 9.21 -34.39 12.03
N VAL A 63 8.57 -33.78 13.02
CA VAL A 63 8.28 -34.40 14.33
C VAL A 63 6.78 -34.28 14.58
N ALA A 64 6.10 -35.42 14.55
CA ALA A 64 4.75 -35.59 15.05
C ALA A 64 4.82 -35.88 16.56
N LEU A 65 4.08 -35.12 17.36
CA LEU A 65 3.77 -35.50 18.74
C LEU A 65 2.27 -35.71 18.87
N THR A 66 1.93 -36.97 19.08
CA THR A 66 0.62 -37.45 19.50
C THR A 66 0.46 -37.19 21.00
N GLY A 67 -0.73 -36.73 21.41
CA GLY A 67 -1.08 -36.50 22.81
C GLY A 67 -2.55 -36.83 23.04
N SER A 68 -2.77 -37.87 23.84
CA SER A 68 -4.03 -38.56 24.11
C SER A 68 -4.92 -37.89 25.16
N GLY A 69 -6.24 -37.96 24.94
CA GLY A 69 -7.23 -38.40 25.94
C GLY A 69 -7.65 -37.43 27.06
N GLY A 70 -8.92 -37.01 27.04
CA GLY A 70 -9.60 -36.38 28.17
C GLY A 70 -11.11 -36.32 27.95
N ARG A 71 -11.89 -36.88 28.87
CA ARG A 71 -13.28 -37.26 28.74
C ARG A 71 -14.17 -36.23 29.45
N GLY A 72 -15.12 -35.66 28.71
CA GLY A 72 -16.34 -35.03 29.23
C GLY A 72 -16.17 -33.63 29.84
N ASP A 73 -16.54 -32.60 29.08
CA ASP A 73 -17.00 -31.35 29.65
C ASP A 73 -18.16 -30.77 28.83
N VAL A 74 -19.10 -30.20 29.57
CA VAL A 74 -20.38 -29.61 29.16
C VAL A 74 -20.14 -28.48 28.14
N PRO A 75 -20.98 -28.28 27.10
CA PRO A 75 -20.81 -27.13 26.22
C PRO A 75 -21.15 -25.85 26.99
N VAL A 76 -20.12 -25.21 27.53
CA VAL A 76 -20.14 -23.81 27.96
C VAL A 76 -20.22 -22.99 26.68
N ALA A 77 -21.18 -22.07 26.61
CA ALA A 77 -21.29 -21.12 25.53
C ALA A 77 -19.95 -20.38 25.40
N THR A 78 -19.21 -20.67 24.34
CA THR A 78 -18.07 -19.85 23.94
C THR A 78 -18.66 -18.54 23.47
N ASP A 79 -18.47 -17.52 24.29
CA ASP A 79 -18.45 -16.13 23.86
C ASP A 79 -17.71 -16.10 22.51
N GLU A 80 -18.35 -15.57 21.47
CA GLU A 80 -17.73 -15.37 20.16
C GLU A 80 -16.69 -14.27 20.34
N GLY A 81 -15.56 -14.66 20.94
CA GLY A 81 -14.47 -13.78 21.28
C GLY A 81 -14.05 -13.06 20.01
N THR A 82 -14.18 -11.74 20.03
CA THR A 82 -13.66 -10.87 18.99
C THR A 82 -12.26 -11.35 18.65
N PRO A 83 -11.99 -11.80 17.41
CA PRO A 83 -10.68 -12.34 17.08
C PRO A 83 -9.65 -11.26 17.42
N ALA A 84 -8.66 -11.63 18.25
CA ALA A 84 -7.62 -10.70 18.65
C ALA A 84 -6.91 -10.16 17.39
N THR A 85 -7.13 -8.89 17.07
CA THR A 85 -6.43 -8.19 15.99
C THR A 85 -4.96 -8.11 16.40
N SER A 86 -4.08 -8.87 15.75
CA SER A 86 -2.65 -8.79 16.02
C SER A 86 -2.07 -7.64 15.21
N PRO A 87 -1.59 -6.56 15.84
CA PRO A 87 -1.16 -5.37 15.12
C PRO A 87 -0.09 -5.70 14.09
N LEU A 88 -0.03 -4.93 13.01
CA LEU A 88 1.09 -5.03 12.07
C LEU A 88 2.35 -4.51 12.76
N VAL A 89 3.43 -5.26 12.70
CA VAL A 89 4.71 -4.95 13.34
C VAL A 89 5.80 -4.87 12.28
N LEU A 90 6.41 -3.69 12.19
CA LEU A 90 7.64 -3.47 11.45
C LEU A 90 8.82 -3.90 12.33
N THR A 91 9.75 -4.68 11.79
CA THR A 91 11.02 -5.04 12.45
C THR A 91 12.19 -4.57 11.57
N ARG A 92 13.07 -3.79 12.17
CA ARG A 92 14.27 -3.23 11.52
C ARG A 92 15.44 -4.20 11.58
N PRO A 93 16.52 -3.98 10.80
CA PRO A 93 17.72 -4.81 10.84
C PRO A 93 18.42 -4.86 12.20
N ASP A 94 18.28 -3.82 13.01
CA ASP A 94 18.81 -3.77 14.38
C ASP A 94 17.95 -4.55 15.41
N GLY A 95 16.85 -5.16 14.96
CA GLY A 95 15.89 -5.89 15.79
C GLY A 95 14.88 -5.00 16.52
N SER A 96 14.97 -3.67 16.39
CA SER A 96 13.95 -2.77 16.93
C SER A 96 12.64 -2.92 16.15
N THR A 97 11.54 -2.73 16.86
CA THR A 97 10.20 -2.89 16.29
C THR A 97 9.40 -1.59 16.33
N TYR A 98 8.39 -1.51 15.47
CA TYR A 98 7.37 -0.47 15.49
C TYR A 98 6.01 -1.11 15.23
N GLU A 99 5.05 -0.85 16.12
CA GLU A 99 3.70 -1.41 16.05
C GLU A 99 2.73 -0.39 15.43
N PHE A 100 1.99 -0.81 14.40
CA PHE A 100 0.91 -0.03 13.79
C PHE A 100 -0.42 -0.41 14.44
N SER A 101 -0.72 0.21 15.59
CA SER A 101 -1.92 -0.08 16.39
C SER A 101 -3.14 0.76 16.01
N ASP A 102 -2.95 1.90 15.37
CA ASP A 102 -4.00 2.77 14.85
C ASP A 102 -3.99 2.65 13.33
N VAL A 103 -4.88 1.82 12.77
CA VAL A 103 -5.04 1.67 11.32
C VAL A 103 -6.48 1.94 10.93
N THR A 104 -6.64 2.65 9.82
CA THR A 104 -7.94 2.97 9.22
C THR A 104 -8.15 2.09 7.99
N VAL A 105 -9.36 1.55 7.83
CA VAL A 105 -9.79 0.88 6.61
C VAL A 105 -10.85 1.73 5.92
N SER A 106 -10.68 2.00 4.63
CA SER A 106 -11.62 2.80 3.83
C SER A 106 -11.65 2.37 2.38
N CYS A 107 -12.70 2.78 1.66
CA CYS A 107 -12.79 2.69 0.19
C CYS A 107 -12.61 4.05 -0.49
N ASP A 108 -12.17 5.04 0.28
CA ASP A 108 -11.61 6.28 -0.19
C ASP A 108 -10.11 6.29 0.15
N PRO A 109 -9.25 6.78 -0.76
CA PRO A 109 -7.81 6.80 -0.52
C PRO A 109 -7.46 7.70 0.68
N PRO A 110 -6.41 7.35 1.45
CA PRO A 110 -5.92 8.22 2.51
C PRO A 110 -5.47 9.58 1.97
N THR A 111 -5.52 10.59 2.85
CA THR A 111 -4.89 11.89 2.61
C THR A 111 -3.74 12.07 3.57
N THR A 112 -2.64 12.65 3.08
CA THR A 112 -1.51 13.03 3.92
C THR A 112 -1.88 14.21 4.83
N THR A 113 -1.08 14.47 5.86
CA THR A 113 -1.17 15.71 6.64
C THR A 113 -0.96 16.99 5.81
N ALA A 114 -0.34 16.89 4.64
CA ALA A 114 -0.20 17.99 3.68
C ALA A 114 -1.45 18.21 2.81
N GLY A 115 -2.42 17.28 2.85
CA GLY A 115 -3.68 17.35 2.11
C GLY A 115 -3.68 16.60 0.77
N ASP A 116 -2.58 15.92 0.42
CA ASP A 116 -2.45 15.19 -0.83
C ASP A 116 -3.05 13.77 -0.71
N PRO A 117 -3.90 13.32 -1.65
CA PRO A 117 -4.40 11.95 -1.65
C PRO A 117 -3.28 10.96 -2.01
N MET A 118 -3.16 9.89 -1.23
CA MET A 118 -2.26 8.78 -1.50
C MET A 118 -3.04 7.65 -2.18
N GLY A 119 -3.03 7.67 -3.52
CA GLY A 119 -3.71 6.69 -4.35
C GLY A 119 -4.54 7.36 -5.44
N GLU A 120 -4.76 6.64 -6.54
CA GLU A 120 -5.64 7.07 -7.61
C GLU A 120 -6.94 6.26 -7.61
N GLY A 121 -8.06 6.97 -7.79
CA GLY A 121 -9.38 6.38 -7.78
C GLY A 121 -9.92 6.18 -6.36
N GLY A 122 -11.23 6.32 -6.21
CA GLY A 122 -11.99 5.99 -5.01
C GLY A 122 -13.22 5.18 -5.40
N GLY A 123 -13.96 4.67 -4.41
CA GLY A 123 -15.18 3.90 -4.62
C GLY A 123 -14.98 2.40 -4.43
N LYS A 124 -15.90 1.59 -4.98
CA LYS A 124 -16.07 0.18 -4.57
C LYS A 124 -14.99 -0.80 -5.07
N ASP A 125 -14.08 -0.37 -5.93
CA ASP A 125 -13.11 -1.25 -6.59
C ASP A 125 -11.85 -1.51 -5.77
N ARG A 126 -11.56 -0.64 -4.80
CA ARG A 126 -10.35 -0.66 -3.98
C ARG A 126 -10.69 -0.44 -2.52
N VAL A 127 -9.92 -1.10 -1.67
CA VAL A 127 -9.95 -0.89 -0.23
C VAL A 127 -8.53 -0.62 0.25
N TRP A 128 -8.41 0.35 1.13
CA TRP A 128 -7.16 0.81 1.72
C TRP A 128 -7.13 0.47 3.20
N LEU A 129 -5.96 0.10 3.69
CA LEU A 129 -5.62 0.04 5.11
C LEU A 129 -4.36 0.87 5.33
N TRP A 130 -4.40 1.83 6.25
CA TRP A 130 -3.22 2.63 6.54
C TRP A 130 -3.15 3.05 8.00
N SER A 131 -1.94 3.23 8.51
CA SER A 131 -1.70 3.93 9.77
C SER A 131 -1.57 5.44 9.54
N PRO A 132 -1.78 6.30 10.55
CA PRO A 132 -1.64 7.75 10.41
C PRO A 132 -0.37 8.22 9.69
N ILE A 133 -0.55 8.96 8.60
CA ILE A 133 0.52 9.39 7.68
C ILE A 133 0.94 10.82 8.05
N ASP A 134 2.01 10.95 8.82
CA ASP A 134 2.54 12.25 9.26
C ASP A 134 3.78 12.61 8.44
N VAL A 135 3.58 13.53 7.50
CA VAL A 135 4.59 14.05 6.59
C VAL A 135 4.61 15.58 6.63
N THR A 136 5.75 16.15 6.27
CA THR A 136 5.90 17.58 5.99
C THR A 136 6.53 17.82 4.63
N GLY A 137 6.48 19.07 4.17
CA GLY A 137 6.88 19.43 2.81
C GLY A 137 5.76 19.09 1.83
N SER A 138 6.10 19.07 0.54
CA SER A 138 5.23 18.54 -0.50
C SER A 138 6.04 17.76 -1.53
N GLU A 139 5.36 16.86 -2.24
CA GLU A 139 5.97 16.15 -3.37
C GLU A 139 6.37 17.12 -4.50
N ASP A 140 5.68 18.25 -4.63
CA ASP A 140 5.95 19.27 -5.64
C ASP A 140 7.27 20.03 -5.38
N SER A 141 7.66 20.19 -4.12
CA SER A 141 8.90 20.88 -3.72
C SER A 141 10.09 19.96 -3.44
N ASP A 142 9.95 18.64 -3.62
CA ASP A 142 11.01 17.66 -3.34
C ASP A 142 11.56 17.75 -1.89
N ASP A 143 10.75 18.23 -0.94
CA ASP A 143 11.09 18.38 0.47
C ASP A 143 10.21 17.52 1.39
N LEU A 144 9.53 16.52 0.82
CA LEU A 144 8.71 15.57 1.56
C LEU A 144 9.56 14.85 2.61
N ALA A 145 9.16 14.99 3.88
CA ALA A 145 9.83 14.36 5.00
C ALA A 145 8.82 13.57 5.84
N VAL A 146 9.07 12.27 5.99
CA VAL A 146 8.29 11.38 6.86
C VAL A 146 8.70 11.60 8.31
N ARG A 147 7.72 11.86 9.19
CA ARG A 147 7.99 12.17 10.61
C ARG A 147 7.92 10.96 11.53
N ARG A 148 7.16 9.93 11.13
CA ARG A 148 7.05 8.65 11.85
C ARG A 148 6.81 7.50 10.87
N PRO A 149 7.11 6.26 11.26
CA PRO A 149 6.80 5.12 10.42
C PRO A 149 5.30 5.06 10.11
N PHE A 150 4.96 4.76 8.87
CA PHE A 150 3.59 4.44 8.49
C PHE A 150 3.54 3.24 7.55
N VAL A 151 2.45 2.48 7.64
CA VAL A 151 2.07 1.43 6.69
C VAL A 151 0.91 1.91 5.83
N TYR A 152 0.96 1.57 4.55
CA TYR A 152 -0.08 1.78 3.56
C TYR A 152 -0.29 0.46 2.80
N VAL A 153 -1.53 0.00 2.76
CA VAL A 153 -1.94 -1.20 2.02
C VAL A 153 -3.10 -0.82 1.12
N GLU A 154 -3.00 -1.17 -0.15
CA GLU A 154 -4.03 -0.96 -1.15
C GLU A 154 -4.36 -2.30 -1.81
N ALA A 155 -5.61 -2.72 -1.77
CA ALA A 155 -6.06 -3.98 -2.35
C ALA A 155 -7.19 -3.75 -3.35
N ARG A 156 -7.14 -4.45 -4.49
CA ARG A 156 -8.23 -4.49 -5.47
C ARG A 156 -9.28 -5.49 -5.01
N VAL A 157 -10.49 -5.03 -4.73
CA VAL A 157 -11.57 -5.86 -4.18
C VAL A 157 -11.83 -7.09 -5.07
N ALA A 158 -11.95 -6.89 -6.38
CA ALA A 158 -12.20 -7.95 -7.35
C ALA A 158 -11.06 -8.98 -7.51
N ALA A 159 -9.87 -8.75 -6.93
CA ALA A 159 -8.78 -9.73 -6.92
C ALA A 159 -8.92 -10.76 -5.78
N PHE A 160 -9.88 -10.56 -4.88
CA PHE A 160 -10.02 -11.27 -3.60
C PHE A 160 -11.47 -11.68 -3.30
N ASP A 161 -12.17 -12.22 -4.30
CA ASP A 161 -13.50 -12.85 -4.10
C ASP A 161 -13.45 -14.09 -3.17
N ALA A 162 -12.25 -14.61 -2.93
CA ALA A 162 -11.94 -15.67 -1.98
C ALA A 162 -10.57 -15.42 -1.32
N PRO A 163 -10.29 -16.02 -0.14
CA PRO A 163 -8.99 -15.89 0.51
C PRO A 163 -7.84 -16.28 -0.43
N ARG A 164 -6.80 -15.46 -0.48
CA ARG A 164 -5.67 -15.64 -1.39
C ARG A 164 -4.35 -15.27 -0.72
N THR A 165 -3.36 -16.13 -0.89
CA THR A 165 -1.97 -15.86 -0.52
C THR A 165 -1.18 -15.41 -1.74
N LEU A 166 -0.36 -14.39 -1.56
CA LEU A 166 0.54 -13.84 -2.55
C LEU A 166 1.98 -13.94 -2.01
N GLU A 167 2.89 -14.43 -2.85
CA GLU A 167 4.32 -14.45 -2.56
C GLU A 167 4.98 -13.16 -3.05
N LEU A 168 6.03 -12.69 -2.37
CA LEU A 168 6.81 -11.55 -2.82
C LEU A 168 7.85 -11.93 -3.88
N PRO A 169 8.21 -11.01 -4.79
CA PRO A 169 7.54 -9.72 -5.02
C PRO A 169 6.14 -9.94 -5.61
N VAL A 170 5.18 -9.12 -5.21
CA VAL A 170 3.86 -9.12 -5.85
C VAL A 170 4.03 -8.45 -7.21
N ASP A 171 3.83 -9.24 -8.28
CA ASP A 171 3.79 -8.75 -9.65
C ASP A 171 2.36 -8.48 -10.13
N GLY A 172 2.23 -7.54 -11.08
CA GLY A 172 0.97 -7.14 -11.69
C GLY A 172 1.17 -6.80 -13.17
N PRO A 173 0.14 -6.96 -14.03
CA PRO A 173 0.25 -6.64 -15.44
C PRO A 173 0.28 -5.11 -15.65
N GLY A 174 1.47 -4.54 -15.83
CA GLY A 174 1.63 -3.12 -16.20
C GLY A 174 2.06 -2.23 -15.03
N ASP A 175 1.35 -1.12 -14.81
CA ASP A 175 1.64 -0.12 -13.77
C ASP A 175 1.18 -0.56 -12.37
N SER A 176 1.53 0.21 -11.32
CA SER A 176 1.16 -0.05 -9.92
C SER A 176 -0.35 -0.20 -9.68
N GLY A 177 -1.19 0.40 -10.54
CA GLY A 177 -2.64 0.25 -10.46
C GLY A 177 -3.14 -1.15 -10.80
N SER A 178 -2.34 -1.95 -11.51
CA SER A 178 -2.73 -3.30 -11.91
C SER A 178 -2.54 -4.38 -10.83
N PHE A 179 -1.74 -4.09 -9.80
CA PHE A 179 -1.35 -5.08 -8.79
C PHE A 179 -2.58 -5.50 -7.97
N PRO A 180 -2.71 -6.79 -7.62
CA PRO A 180 -3.81 -7.24 -6.77
C PRO A 180 -3.76 -6.58 -5.39
N ILE A 181 -2.55 -6.40 -4.86
CA ILE A 181 -2.28 -5.68 -3.61
C ILE A 181 -0.95 -4.93 -3.72
N THR A 182 -0.86 -3.78 -3.06
CA THR A 182 0.38 -3.06 -2.78
C THR A 182 0.51 -2.90 -1.28
N VAL A 183 1.63 -3.31 -0.71
CA VAL A 183 2.02 -2.99 0.67
C VAL A 183 3.24 -2.06 0.59
N PHE A 184 3.15 -0.93 1.28
CA PHE A 184 4.19 0.08 1.35
C PHE A 184 4.43 0.48 2.82
N VAL A 185 5.68 0.66 3.18
CA VAL A 185 6.07 1.21 4.48
C VAL A 185 7.16 2.26 4.26
N ALA A 186 7.00 3.42 4.89
CA ALA A 186 8.09 4.38 5.03
C ALA A 186 8.54 4.45 6.50
N ASP A 187 9.85 4.38 6.74
CA ASP A 187 10.46 4.44 8.07
C ASP A 187 11.55 5.53 8.11
N PRO A 188 11.38 6.62 8.87
CA PRO A 188 12.35 7.72 8.95
C PRO A 188 13.55 7.41 9.87
N SER A 189 13.71 6.16 10.30
CA SER A 189 14.73 5.79 11.28
C SER A 189 16.15 6.09 10.78
N PRO A 190 17.02 6.70 11.63
CA PRO A 190 18.35 7.18 11.23
C PRO A 190 19.37 6.07 10.87
N GLY A 191 18.98 4.79 10.96
CA GLY A 191 19.84 3.64 10.65
C GLY A 191 20.07 3.37 9.17
N THR A 192 19.49 4.17 8.27
CA THR A 192 19.45 3.93 6.82
C THR A 192 20.55 4.67 6.05
N GLY A 193 21.41 5.43 6.75
CA GLY A 193 22.59 6.08 6.16
C GLY A 193 22.29 7.30 5.28
N GLY A 194 21.01 7.69 5.15
CA GLY A 194 20.55 8.86 4.40
C GLY A 194 19.71 9.82 5.25
N ALA A 195 19.53 11.05 4.75
CA ALA A 195 18.58 12.01 5.32
C ALA A 195 17.11 11.68 4.97
N GLU A 196 16.90 10.78 4.00
CA GLU A 196 15.59 10.35 3.51
C GLU A 196 15.09 9.12 4.28
N ALA A 197 13.77 8.99 4.40
CA ALA A 197 13.15 7.81 4.98
C ALA A 197 13.42 6.57 4.12
N ASN A 198 13.55 5.39 4.74
CA ASN A 198 13.58 4.15 3.99
C ASN A 198 12.16 3.77 3.57
N GLU A 199 11.95 3.73 2.27
CA GLU A 199 10.69 3.35 1.63
C GLU A 199 10.82 1.91 1.16
N VAL A 200 10.00 1.00 1.65
CA VAL A 200 9.99 -0.41 1.25
C VAL A 200 8.62 -0.81 0.71
N SER A 201 8.59 -1.72 -0.26
CA SER A 201 7.31 -2.16 -0.83
C SER A 201 7.27 -3.63 -1.26
N SER A 202 6.05 -4.16 -1.37
CA SER A 202 5.80 -5.52 -1.87
C SER A 202 6.11 -5.69 -3.36
N ALA A 203 6.34 -4.59 -4.07
CA ALA A 203 6.49 -4.55 -5.52
C ALA A 203 7.97 -4.50 -5.96
N VAL A 204 8.88 -4.47 -4.98
CA VAL A 204 10.34 -4.52 -5.09
C VAL A 204 10.83 -5.86 -4.51
N SER A 205 12.09 -6.21 -4.75
CA SER A 205 12.72 -7.44 -4.26
C SER A 205 12.37 -7.69 -2.80
N GLY A 206 11.78 -8.84 -2.50
CA GLY A 206 11.34 -9.20 -1.16
C GLY A 206 11.04 -10.69 -1.10
N GLU A 207 10.70 -11.16 0.10
CA GLU A 207 10.35 -12.56 0.34
C GLU A 207 9.24 -12.66 1.38
N GLY A 208 8.63 -13.84 1.48
CA GLY A 208 7.50 -14.11 2.36
C GLY A 208 6.15 -13.93 1.68
N THR A 209 5.11 -13.78 2.49
CA THR A 209 3.72 -13.87 2.01
C THR A 209 2.79 -12.82 2.58
N ILE A 210 1.83 -12.42 1.75
CA ILE A 210 0.66 -11.62 2.14
C ILE A 210 -0.58 -12.48 1.88
N ARG A 211 -1.33 -12.82 2.92
CA ARG A 211 -2.58 -13.57 2.83
C ARG A 211 -3.75 -12.63 3.06
N VAL A 212 -4.49 -12.30 2.01
CA VAL A 212 -5.73 -11.54 2.11
C VAL A 212 -6.86 -12.53 2.40
N LEU A 213 -7.54 -12.33 3.52
CA LEU A 213 -8.68 -13.16 3.93
C LEU A 213 -9.97 -12.63 3.33
N ARG A 214 -10.09 -11.30 3.31
CA ARG A 214 -11.28 -10.61 2.85
C ARG A 214 -10.94 -9.19 2.43
N ALA A 215 -11.48 -8.75 1.30
CA ALA A 215 -11.48 -7.36 0.87
C ALA A 215 -12.91 -7.02 0.42
N SER A 216 -13.49 -5.94 0.94
CA SER A 216 -14.81 -5.46 0.51
C SER A 216 -14.99 -3.97 0.75
N CYS A 217 -15.85 -3.35 -0.06
CA CYS A 217 -16.38 -2.01 0.14
C CYS A 217 -17.89 -1.98 0.42
N ASP A 218 -18.53 -3.15 0.48
CA ASP A 218 -19.98 -3.29 0.61
C ASP A 218 -20.32 -4.38 1.66
N PRO A 219 -21.20 -4.13 2.64
CA PRO A 219 -21.79 -2.82 3.00
C PRO A 219 -20.84 -1.90 3.78
N THR A 220 -19.75 -2.44 4.31
CA THR A 220 -18.75 -1.72 5.11
C THR A 220 -17.37 -2.03 4.57
N PRO A 221 -16.44 -1.05 4.49
CA PRO A 221 -15.05 -1.30 4.15
C PRO A 221 -14.42 -2.34 5.07
N VAL A 222 -13.82 -3.37 4.48
CA VAL A 222 -13.12 -4.44 5.19
C VAL A 222 -11.88 -4.82 4.39
N LEU A 223 -10.74 -4.93 5.07
CA LEU A 223 -9.51 -5.48 4.50
C LEU A 223 -8.81 -6.36 5.55
N GLU A 224 -9.21 -7.61 5.65
CA GLU A 224 -8.63 -8.59 6.57
C GLU A 224 -7.43 -9.26 5.90
N LEU A 225 -6.27 -9.22 6.55
CA LEU A 225 -5.02 -9.72 5.98
C LEU A 225 -4.04 -10.23 7.04
N GLU A 226 -3.17 -11.13 6.63
CA GLU A 226 -2.01 -11.59 7.39
C GLU A 226 -0.74 -11.33 6.57
N VAL A 227 0.28 -10.78 7.22
CA VAL A 227 1.58 -10.51 6.60
C VAL A 227 2.65 -11.28 7.34
N ASP A 228 3.57 -11.89 6.61
CA ASP A 228 4.89 -12.26 7.09
C ASP A 228 5.86 -12.09 5.92
N THR A 229 6.47 -10.91 5.82
CA THR A 229 7.26 -10.50 4.66
C THR A 229 8.53 -9.78 5.04
N SER A 230 9.54 -9.85 4.16
CA SER A 230 10.66 -8.93 4.08
C SER A 230 10.48 -8.06 2.84
N LEU A 231 10.22 -6.77 3.03
CA LEU A 231 9.98 -5.79 1.96
C LEU A 231 11.30 -5.13 1.59
N GLY A 232 11.65 -5.10 0.30
CA GLY A 232 12.86 -4.43 -0.19
C GLY A 232 12.67 -2.93 -0.36
N SER A 233 13.78 -2.21 -0.23
CA SER A 233 13.82 -0.75 -0.34
C SER A 233 13.73 -0.25 -1.77
N GLU A 234 12.95 0.81 -1.97
CA GLU A 234 12.85 1.57 -3.22
C GLU A 234 13.96 2.62 -3.38
N VAL A 235 14.64 2.98 -2.28
CA VAL A 235 15.56 4.13 -2.17
C VAL A 235 16.97 3.75 -1.72
N ASP A 236 17.40 2.51 -2.02
CA ASP A 236 18.72 1.96 -1.63
C ASP A 236 18.94 1.89 -0.10
N GLY A 237 17.89 1.53 0.66
CA GLY A 237 17.95 1.19 2.08
C GLY A 237 17.93 -0.33 2.35
N PRO A 238 18.02 -0.75 3.62
CA PRO A 238 17.86 -2.16 3.98
C PRO A 238 16.41 -2.64 3.80
N SER A 239 16.22 -3.94 3.60
CA SER A 239 14.90 -4.53 3.71
C SER A 239 14.35 -4.42 5.14
N LEU A 240 13.03 -4.29 5.26
CA LEU A 240 12.34 -4.26 6.55
C LEU A 240 11.37 -5.44 6.62
N ARG A 241 11.28 -6.08 7.79
CA ARG A 241 10.31 -7.15 8.00
C ARG A 241 8.99 -6.56 8.46
N LEU A 242 7.89 -6.95 7.82
CA LEU A 242 6.53 -6.63 8.24
C LEU A 242 5.80 -7.94 8.55
N SER A 243 5.27 -8.07 9.76
CA SER A 243 4.47 -9.23 10.16
C SER A 243 3.25 -8.84 10.99
N GLY A 244 2.22 -9.69 11.04
CA GLY A 244 1.02 -9.47 11.86
C GLY A 244 -0.27 -9.78 11.12
N SER A 245 -1.42 -9.41 11.69
CA SER A 245 -2.72 -9.65 11.07
C SER A 245 -3.78 -8.60 11.41
N HIS A 246 -4.34 -7.95 10.41
CA HIS A 246 -5.50 -7.09 10.59
C HIS A 246 -6.79 -7.88 10.33
N ARG A 247 -7.75 -7.79 11.24
CA ARG A 247 -9.05 -8.46 11.21
C ARG A 247 -10.10 -7.55 11.83
#